data_AF-A0A3P8LB62-F1
#
_entry.id   AF-A0A3P8LB62-F1
#
_cell.length_a   1.000
_cell.length_b   1.000
_cell.length_c   1.000
_cell.angle_alpha   90.00
_cell.angle_beta   90.00
_cell.angle_gamma   90.00
#
_symmetry.space_group_name_H-M   'P 1'
#
loop_
_entity.id
_entity.type
_entity.pdbx_description
1 polymer ?
#
loop_
_entity_poly.entity_id
_entity_poly.type
_entity_poly.pdbx_seq_one_letter_code
_entity_poly.pdbx_strand_id
1 'polypeptide(L)'
;MKKNKKILLSLGSMSTFTLLTSALISSSCGQEKKNEPSHSINLDNELSNVEIKIKNIDADKYGNHLPSSISKDKIIIDVKNNKISATVKELSSDDQSGELIIKFELKEINNPTNVKEFSKKITGFKKKVLNPQVQSELSNEHFSSLESALGLDKDIFASMNESKIKSNSNAGDFIITQATLIRSDDKEGNIEFEVSGSYKGTAFKKTKIKSSNYFKMFTSAKSLSAKVDKNKLFKDKKKISEIKNLTNEQLKPYISEYKLWTQDNNEIKVDKFLNAGASISGLSLNHKSSDNYTITLSLKYNYKENGQIKEKTVTTVSSEIELKDGDIQDYFKFLETVVTISKPSDDKYASYYSGKFNSKNASQQFTNNLITISDDYKNFESDQVTINTIEAKSNDEQGKLFVKYEFNCEKSGVKYQSTNKPIVTIDGFQKLSAEVFKDLTKTFKLINKAGSDQEYSALVKKVTDKYTNEGKKADFEINSSDQSYFGFTSGQNSWTSLISKENETYKLATLKAWNLTNEGITLSSSNFDENTGIFNDKYQVIDLKIMGTKINNFKEESNKIAFNFTFKVQLTINNSSDENSNDTKLIEYEFTNSATN
;
A
#
# COMPACT_ATOMS: atom_id res chain seq x y z
N MET A 1 28.99 18.00 -42.73
CA MET A 1 28.93 17.14 -43.92
C MET A 1 28.23 15.84 -43.57
N LYS A 2 27.40 15.35 -44.51
CA LYS A 2 26.48 14.21 -44.40
C LYS A 2 27.19 12.87 -44.10
N LYS A 3 26.61 12.00 -43.26
CA LYS A 3 25.83 10.77 -43.62
C LYS A 3 25.82 9.74 -42.47
N ASN A 4 24.61 9.26 -42.14
CA ASN A 4 24.16 7.86 -41.94
C ASN A 4 24.95 6.91 -40.99
N LYS A 5 24.36 5.98 -40.22
CA LYS A 5 23.02 5.36 -40.13
C LYS A 5 23.03 4.41 -38.89
N LYS A 6 21.86 4.24 -38.25
CA LYS A 6 21.26 3.01 -37.67
C LYS A 6 22.07 2.18 -36.63
N ILE A 7 21.63 2.06 -35.37
CA ILE A 7 20.44 1.37 -34.79
C ILE A 7 20.71 -0.10 -34.35
N LEU A 8 20.17 -0.42 -33.16
CA LEU A 8 19.78 -1.70 -32.52
C LEU A 8 20.88 -2.42 -31.71
N LEU A 9 20.83 -2.44 -30.36
CA LEU A 9 19.92 -3.17 -29.44
C LEU A 9 20.01 -4.70 -29.54
N SER A 10 20.52 -5.33 -28.49
CA SER A 10 19.89 -6.50 -27.88
C SER A 10 20.35 -6.71 -26.44
N LEU A 11 19.35 -6.77 -25.56
CA LEU A 11 19.40 -7.25 -24.18
C LEU A 11 19.91 -8.69 -24.08
N GLY A 12 20.46 -9.06 -22.92
CA GLY A 12 20.57 -10.49 -22.57
C GLY A 12 21.54 -10.85 -21.46
N SER A 13 21.04 -10.81 -20.22
CA SER A 13 21.27 -11.81 -19.15
C SER A 13 22.68 -12.19 -18.67
N MET A 14 22.88 -11.92 -17.38
CA MET A 14 23.38 -12.78 -16.30
C MET A 14 24.80 -13.39 -16.31
N SER A 15 25.34 -13.37 -15.09
CA SER A 15 26.56 -14.04 -14.57
C SER A 15 27.85 -13.38 -15.05
N THR A 16 28.70 -12.85 -14.18
CA THR A 16 29.60 -13.67 -13.36
C THR A 16 30.39 -12.80 -12.37
N PHE A 17 30.89 -13.49 -11.34
CA PHE A 17 31.87 -13.07 -10.35
C PHE A 17 33.03 -12.21 -10.87
N THR A 18 33.44 -11.27 -10.02
CA THR A 18 34.78 -10.68 -9.88
C THR A 18 35.41 -10.02 -11.11
N LEU A 19 35.74 -8.73 -10.97
CA LEU A 19 37.13 -8.29 -10.78
C LEU A 19 37.14 -6.77 -10.57
N LEU A 20 37.66 -6.34 -9.42
CA LEU A 20 38.29 -5.02 -9.33
C LEU A 20 39.57 -5.09 -10.19
N THR A 21 39.52 -4.40 -11.33
CA THR A 21 40.68 -3.89 -12.05
C THR A 21 41.34 -2.82 -11.18
N SER A 22 42.66 -2.75 -11.09
CA SER A 22 43.54 -1.92 -11.93
C SER A 22 44.77 -1.62 -11.05
N ALA A 23 46.02 -1.41 -11.49
CA ALA A 23 46.68 -1.13 -12.76
C ALA A 23 48.15 -1.62 -12.58
N LEU A 24 48.73 -2.37 -13.50
CA LEU A 24 49.53 -1.92 -14.66
C LEU A 24 50.66 -0.93 -14.30
N ILE A 25 51.91 -1.32 -14.54
CA ILE A 25 52.76 -0.82 -15.64
C ILE A 25 54.15 -1.47 -15.53
N SER A 26 54.60 -1.96 -16.68
CA SER A 26 55.85 -2.66 -17.01
C SER A 26 57.09 -1.77 -16.90
N SER A 27 58.16 -2.32 -16.33
CA SER A 27 59.53 -1.81 -16.46
C SER A 27 60.23 -2.46 -17.66
N SER A 28 60.75 -1.62 -18.57
CA SER A 28 61.85 -2.02 -19.46
C SER A 28 62.77 -0.83 -19.72
N CYS A 29 63.99 -0.90 -19.20
CA CYS A 29 65.17 -0.59 -19.98
C CYS A 29 66.34 -1.33 -19.32
N GLY A 30 66.99 -2.19 -20.10
CA GLY A 30 68.14 -2.94 -19.65
C GLY A 30 69.36 -2.04 -19.44
N GLN A 31 70.18 -2.44 -18.47
CA GLN A 31 71.63 -2.40 -18.62
C GLN A 31 72.22 -3.74 -18.18
N GLU A 32 73.17 -4.21 -18.97
CA GLU A 32 73.82 -5.51 -18.91
C GLU A 32 74.80 -5.67 -17.75
N LYS A 33 74.81 -6.92 -17.23
CA LYS A 33 75.94 -7.73 -16.76
C LYS A 33 76.89 -7.17 -15.68
N LYS A 34 76.88 -7.86 -14.53
CA LYS A 34 77.94 -8.83 -14.18
C LYS A 34 77.43 -9.79 -13.09
N ASN A 35 77.56 -11.09 -13.34
CA ASN A 35 77.38 -12.14 -12.35
C ASN A 35 78.50 -12.05 -11.32
N GLU A 36 78.15 -11.87 -10.05
CA GLU A 36 78.96 -12.19 -8.87
C GLU A 36 77.99 -12.55 -7.72
N PRO A 37 78.43 -13.41 -6.78
CA PRO A 37 77.70 -14.62 -6.38
C PRO A 37 76.38 -14.35 -5.66
N SER A 38 75.35 -15.12 -6.04
CA SER A 38 74.11 -15.27 -5.27
C SER A 38 74.48 -15.66 -3.84
N HIS A 39 74.45 -14.69 -2.93
CA HIS A 39 74.45 -14.99 -1.52
C HIS A 39 73.11 -15.65 -1.24
N SER A 40 73.09 -16.99 -1.25
CA SER A 40 71.95 -17.75 -0.75
C SER A 40 71.68 -17.27 0.66
N ILE A 41 70.50 -16.69 0.88
CA ILE A 41 70.13 -16.20 2.21
C ILE A 41 70.05 -17.42 3.11
N ASN A 42 70.81 -17.43 4.23
CA ASN A 42 70.68 -18.50 5.20
C ASN A 42 69.35 -18.33 5.94
N LEU A 43 68.35 -19.08 5.51
CA LEU A 43 66.99 -19.03 6.05
C LEU A 43 66.94 -19.35 7.57
N ASP A 44 67.94 -20.05 8.13
CA ASP A 44 67.98 -20.35 9.57
C ASP A 44 68.19 -19.08 10.41
N ASN A 45 69.00 -18.13 9.93
CA ASN A 45 69.27 -16.87 10.63
C ASN A 45 68.11 -15.87 10.51
N GLU A 46 67.22 -16.04 9.53
CA GLU A 46 66.07 -15.14 9.34
C GLU A 46 64.86 -15.52 10.20
N LEU A 47 64.90 -16.68 10.88
CA LEU A 47 63.83 -17.15 11.76
C LEU A 47 63.58 -16.19 12.93
N SER A 48 64.63 -15.53 13.45
CA SER A 48 64.50 -14.52 14.50
C SER A 48 63.76 -13.25 14.06
N ASN A 49 63.62 -13.05 12.73
CA ASN A 49 62.94 -11.89 12.13
C ASN A 49 61.52 -12.21 11.63
N VAL A 50 61.01 -13.42 11.91
CA VAL A 50 59.64 -13.84 11.55
C VAL A 50 58.67 -13.52 12.69
N GLU A 51 57.72 -12.63 12.40
CA GLU A 51 56.63 -12.27 13.28
C GLU A 51 55.34 -12.95 12.81
N ILE A 52 54.67 -13.68 13.70
CA ILE A 52 53.39 -14.33 13.35
C ILE A 52 52.28 -13.55 14.03
N LYS A 53 51.35 -13.04 13.22
CA LYS A 53 50.15 -12.33 13.67
C LYS A 53 48.92 -13.12 13.27
N ILE A 54 47.99 -13.30 14.19
CA ILE A 54 46.72 -13.98 13.89
C ILE A 54 45.65 -12.89 13.73
N LYS A 55 45.06 -12.76 12.54
CA LYS A 55 44.02 -11.75 12.31
C LYS A 55 42.72 -12.12 13.02
N ASN A 56 42.11 -11.13 13.66
CA ASN A 56 40.80 -11.23 14.31
C ASN A 56 40.68 -12.24 15.47
N ILE A 57 41.81 -12.61 16.10
CA ILE A 57 41.79 -13.31 17.39
C ILE A 57 42.44 -12.39 18.42
N ASP A 58 41.60 -11.56 19.03
CA ASP A 58 41.97 -10.72 20.16
C ASP A 58 41.87 -11.58 21.43
N ALA A 59 43.02 -12.02 21.94
CA ALA A 59 43.10 -12.96 23.07
C ALA A 59 42.36 -12.45 24.31
N ASP A 60 42.22 -11.13 24.45
CA ASP A 60 41.51 -10.47 25.54
C ASP A 60 39.99 -10.41 25.33
N LYS A 61 39.48 -10.46 24.09
CA LYS A 61 38.03 -10.56 23.79
C LYS A 61 37.52 -11.99 23.77
N TYR A 62 38.34 -12.94 23.35
CA TYR A 62 38.01 -14.36 23.39
C TYR A 62 38.30 -14.93 24.77
N GLY A 63 37.52 -14.47 25.76
CA GLY A 63 37.55 -14.98 27.13
C GLY A 63 37.66 -16.50 27.18
N ASN A 64 38.92 -16.95 27.24
CA ASN A 64 39.40 -18.20 27.78
C ASN A 64 39.36 -19.51 26.98
N HIS A 65 39.12 -19.59 25.65
CA HIS A 65 39.30 -20.87 24.93
C HIS A 65 39.78 -20.74 23.47
N LEU A 66 40.63 -21.68 23.03
CA LEU A 66 41.03 -21.85 21.63
C LEU A 66 39.77 -22.24 20.82
N PRO A 67 39.36 -21.49 19.78
CA PRO A 67 38.23 -21.89 18.95
C PRO A 67 38.56 -23.22 18.25
N SER A 68 37.60 -24.14 18.18
CA SER A 68 37.79 -25.53 17.75
C SER A 68 38.26 -25.71 16.29
N SER A 69 38.41 -24.64 15.51
CA SER A 69 39.17 -24.65 14.26
C SER A 69 39.65 -23.24 13.88
N ILE A 70 40.96 -22.97 14.03
CA ILE A 70 41.60 -21.81 13.41
C ILE A 70 41.98 -22.21 11.99
N SER A 71 41.39 -21.55 11.00
CA SER A 71 41.71 -21.80 9.59
C SER A 71 43.02 -21.10 9.18
N LYS A 72 43.79 -21.74 8.28
CA LYS A 72 45.15 -21.31 7.87
C LYS A 72 45.18 -19.90 7.27
N ASP A 73 44.12 -19.50 6.59
CA ASP A 73 43.92 -18.19 5.96
C ASP A 73 43.83 -17.02 6.96
N LYS A 74 43.61 -17.31 8.25
CA LYS A 74 43.56 -16.28 9.31
C LYS A 74 44.93 -16.01 9.96
N ILE A 75 45.96 -16.78 9.62
CA ILE A 75 47.32 -16.62 10.14
C ILE A 75 48.15 -15.85 9.12
N ILE A 76 48.71 -14.73 9.56
CA ILE A 76 49.63 -13.91 8.78
C ILE A 76 51.03 -14.10 9.34
N ILE A 77 51.94 -14.50 8.46
CA ILE A 77 53.36 -14.59 8.78
C ILE A 77 54.05 -13.42 8.09
N ASP A 78 54.47 -12.44 8.89
CA ASP A 78 55.25 -11.30 8.41
C ASP A 78 56.74 -11.64 8.54
N VAL A 79 57.46 -11.61 7.43
CA VAL A 79 58.92 -11.76 7.39
C VAL A 79 59.51 -10.39 7.06
N LYS A 80 60.38 -9.85 7.94
CA LYS A 80 60.98 -8.52 7.76
C LYS A 80 62.05 -8.44 6.65
N ASN A 81 62.11 -9.42 5.76
CA ASN A 81 63.00 -9.47 4.61
C ASN A 81 62.18 -9.72 3.33
N ASN A 82 62.14 -8.73 2.45
CA ASN A 82 61.29 -8.72 1.24
C ASN A 82 61.73 -9.70 0.14
N LYS A 83 62.85 -10.42 0.33
CA LYS A 83 63.31 -11.47 -0.59
C LYS A 83 62.80 -12.87 -0.21
N ILE A 84 62.10 -12.99 0.91
CA ILE A 84 61.59 -14.27 1.44
C ILE A 84 60.07 -14.21 1.49
N SER A 85 59.42 -15.30 1.06
CA SER A 85 58.00 -15.55 1.27
C SER A 85 57.80 -16.65 2.30
N ALA A 86 56.75 -16.51 3.13
CA ALA A 86 56.33 -17.53 4.09
C ALA A 86 54.97 -18.11 3.71
N THR A 87 54.77 -19.41 3.92
CA THR A 87 53.46 -20.06 3.69
C THR A 87 53.14 -21.05 4.81
N VAL A 88 51.95 -20.95 5.38
CA VAL A 88 51.47 -21.86 6.43
C VAL A 88 51.19 -23.23 5.82
N LYS A 89 51.88 -24.26 6.30
CA LYS A 89 51.70 -25.64 5.85
C LYS A 89 50.69 -26.38 6.70
N GLU A 90 50.82 -26.26 8.01
CA GLU A 90 50.07 -27.09 8.96
C GLU A 90 49.80 -26.32 10.24
N LEU A 91 48.64 -26.61 10.84
CA LEU A 91 48.25 -26.15 12.15
C LEU A 91 47.88 -27.35 12.98
N SER A 92 48.44 -27.42 14.18
CA SER A 92 48.04 -28.38 15.18
C SER A 92 47.90 -27.65 16.51
N SER A 93 46.74 -27.80 17.15
CA SER A 93 46.54 -27.36 18.52
C SER A 93 46.65 -28.53 19.48
N ASP A 94 47.15 -28.24 20.68
CA ASP A 94 47.00 -29.11 21.83
C ASP A 94 46.12 -28.41 22.87
N ASP A 95 44.86 -28.82 22.89
CA ASP A 95 43.83 -28.24 23.75
C ASP A 95 44.09 -28.47 25.25
N GLN A 96 44.95 -29.45 25.61
CA GLN A 96 45.32 -29.75 26.99
C GLN A 96 46.46 -28.88 27.50
N SER A 97 47.40 -28.50 26.64
CA SER A 97 48.50 -27.59 27.00
C SER A 97 48.15 -26.12 26.75
N GLY A 98 47.15 -25.84 25.90
CA GLY A 98 46.84 -24.47 25.46
C GLY A 98 47.87 -23.94 24.46
N GLU A 99 48.51 -24.84 23.70
CA GLU A 99 49.53 -24.52 22.72
C GLU A 99 48.96 -24.61 21.30
N LEU A 100 49.24 -23.59 20.49
CA LEU A 100 49.05 -23.65 19.03
C LEU A 100 50.41 -23.77 18.36
N ILE A 101 50.61 -24.84 17.60
CA ILE A 101 51.82 -25.07 16.81
C ILE A 101 51.51 -24.75 15.36
N ILE A 102 52.27 -23.80 14.81
CA ILE A 102 52.17 -23.36 13.42
C ILE A 102 53.41 -23.84 12.69
N LYS A 103 53.24 -24.74 11.71
CA LYS A 103 54.31 -25.13 10.80
C LYS A 103 54.18 -24.34 9.50
N PHE A 104 55.28 -23.75 9.06
CA PHE A 104 55.33 -22.93 7.86
C PHE A 104 56.64 -23.11 7.12
N GLU A 105 56.61 -22.89 5.81
CA GLU A 105 57.80 -22.89 4.97
C GLU A 105 58.26 -21.46 4.70
N LEU A 106 59.58 -21.25 4.71
CA LEU A 106 60.22 -20.06 4.18
C LEU A 106 60.90 -20.40 2.86
N LYS A 107 60.73 -19.52 1.88
CA LYS A 107 61.21 -19.71 0.52
C LYS A 107 61.77 -18.41 -0.03
N GLU A 108 62.95 -18.48 -0.61
CA GLU A 108 63.54 -17.34 -1.33
C GLU A 108 62.78 -17.13 -2.65
N ILE A 109 62.28 -15.91 -2.87
CA ILE A 109 61.36 -15.61 -3.98
C ILE A 109 62.04 -15.84 -5.34
N ASN A 110 63.31 -15.44 -5.46
CA ASN A 110 64.06 -15.51 -6.71
C ASN A 110 64.86 -16.82 -6.88
N ASN A 111 64.86 -17.72 -5.88
CA ASN A 111 65.45 -19.05 -5.98
C ASN A 111 64.59 -20.10 -5.26
N PRO A 112 63.48 -20.52 -5.89
CA PRO A 112 62.38 -21.23 -5.24
C PRO A 112 62.69 -22.67 -4.78
N THR A 113 63.88 -23.19 -5.07
CA THR A 113 64.34 -24.52 -4.64
C THR A 113 64.98 -24.50 -3.25
N ASN A 114 65.36 -23.32 -2.74
CA ASN A 114 65.84 -23.15 -1.37
C ASN A 114 64.64 -22.93 -0.43
N VAL A 115 64.05 -24.04 0.04
CA VAL A 115 62.90 -24.04 0.96
C VAL A 115 63.31 -24.71 2.26
N LYS A 116 62.98 -24.09 3.39
CA LYS A 116 63.10 -24.70 4.72
C LYS A 116 61.79 -24.59 5.48
N GLU A 117 61.44 -25.69 6.15
CA GLU A 117 60.27 -25.75 7.00
C GLU A 117 60.65 -25.45 8.44
N PHE A 118 59.80 -24.66 9.09
CA PHE A 118 59.96 -24.24 10.47
C PHE A 118 58.66 -24.46 11.23
N SER A 119 58.79 -24.56 12.55
CA SER A 119 57.64 -24.60 13.45
C SER A 119 57.79 -23.55 14.54
N LYS A 120 56.71 -22.82 14.82
CA LYS A 120 56.67 -21.86 15.92
C LYS A 120 55.49 -22.17 16.80
N LYS A 121 55.76 -22.20 18.10
CA LYS A 121 54.76 -22.42 19.14
C LYS A 121 54.26 -21.08 19.65
N ILE A 122 52.95 -20.94 19.74
CA ILE A 122 52.31 -19.83 20.43
C ILE A 122 51.67 -20.40 21.70
N THR A 123 52.14 -19.91 22.84
CA THR A 123 51.71 -20.30 24.18
C THR A 123 50.93 -19.15 24.83
N GLY A 124 50.05 -19.45 25.78
CA GLY A 124 49.30 -18.42 26.53
C GLY A 124 47.78 -18.55 26.45
N PHE A 125 47.25 -19.55 25.73
CA PHE A 125 45.83 -19.88 25.77
C PHE A 125 45.52 -20.66 27.06
N LYS A 126 44.39 -20.36 27.74
CA LYS A 126 44.03 -21.07 28.99
C LYS A 126 43.68 -22.54 28.69
N LYS A 127 44.27 -23.46 29.47
CA LYS A 127 43.95 -24.90 29.44
C LYS A 127 42.44 -25.09 29.56
N LYS A 128 41.87 -25.95 28.71
CA LYS A 128 40.51 -26.44 28.91
C LYS A 128 40.51 -27.28 30.19
N VAL A 129 39.98 -26.74 31.29
CA VAL A 129 39.67 -27.55 32.47
C VAL A 129 38.50 -28.45 32.10
N LEU A 130 38.79 -29.65 31.61
CA LEU A 130 37.83 -30.74 31.60
C LEU A 130 37.62 -31.14 33.05
N ASN A 131 36.60 -30.57 33.69
CA ASN A 131 36.04 -31.15 34.90
C ASN A 131 34.81 -31.97 34.50
N PRO A 132 34.94 -33.31 34.37
CA PRO A 132 33.78 -34.17 34.19
C PRO A 132 33.10 -34.29 35.56
N GLN A 133 32.04 -33.50 35.84
CA GLN A 133 30.89 -33.96 36.67
C GLN A 133 29.79 -32.95 37.00
N VAL A 134 29.84 -31.67 36.62
CA VAL A 134 28.67 -30.78 36.81
C VAL A 134 28.00 -30.52 35.46
N GLN A 135 27.37 -31.56 34.92
CA GLN A 135 26.21 -31.27 34.08
C GLN A 135 25.12 -30.76 35.05
N SER A 136 24.81 -29.47 34.98
CA SER A 136 23.66 -28.92 35.70
C SER A 136 22.37 -29.42 35.04
N GLU A 137 21.35 -29.67 35.84
CA GLU A 137 20.00 -29.81 35.30
C GLU A 137 19.62 -28.51 34.60
N LEU A 138 18.85 -28.63 33.52
CA LEU A 138 18.29 -27.45 32.88
C LEU A 138 17.28 -26.83 33.88
N SER A 139 17.52 -25.60 34.34
CA SER A 139 16.60 -24.95 35.28
C SER A 139 15.22 -24.70 34.67
N ASN A 140 14.19 -24.59 35.50
CA ASN A 140 12.81 -24.36 35.07
C ASN A 140 12.64 -23.14 34.14
N GLU A 141 13.43 -22.08 34.36
CA GLU A 141 13.40 -20.87 33.52
C GLU A 141 13.83 -21.14 32.07
N HIS A 142 14.75 -22.09 31.86
CA HIS A 142 15.21 -22.50 30.53
C HIS A 142 14.21 -23.43 29.82
N PHE A 143 13.25 -24.05 30.53
CA PHE A 143 12.25 -24.90 29.91
C PHE A 143 11.34 -24.12 28.96
N SER A 144 10.79 -22.98 29.39
CA SER A 144 9.93 -22.15 28.54
C SER A 144 10.66 -21.64 27.30
N SER A 145 11.94 -21.29 27.44
CA SER A 145 12.80 -20.91 26.32
C SER A 145 13.05 -22.08 25.36
N LEU A 146 13.26 -23.28 25.89
CA LEU A 146 13.43 -24.48 25.06
C LEU A 146 12.14 -24.87 24.33
N GLU A 147 10.98 -24.86 25.00
CA GLU A 147 9.67 -25.10 24.38
C GLU A 147 9.42 -24.15 23.21
N SER A 148 9.70 -22.86 23.44
CA SER A 148 9.56 -21.82 22.42
C SER A 148 10.56 -22.02 21.27
N ALA A 149 11.81 -22.38 21.57
CA ALA A 149 12.85 -22.62 20.57
C ALA A 149 12.56 -23.85 19.71
N LEU A 150 11.98 -24.91 20.29
CA LEU A 150 11.48 -26.09 19.57
C LEU A 150 10.20 -25.78 18.76
N GLY A 151 9.61 -24.60 18.92
CA GLY A 151 8.39 -24.18 18.25
C GLY A 151 7.18 -25.00 18.67
N LEU A 152 7.12 -25.48 19.91
CA LEU A 152 5.97 -26.22 20.42
C LEU A 152 4.75 -25.29 20.48
N ASP A 153 3.65 -25.71 19.85
CA ASP A 153 2.44 -24.93 19.74
C ASP A 153 1.40 -25.44 20.74
N LYS A 154 1.03 -24.58 21.69
CA LYS A 154 0.08 -24.91 22.78
C LYS A 154 -1.38 -24.78 22.34
N ASP A 155 -1.67 -24.14 21.19
CA ASP A 155 -3.03 -24.02 20.67
C ASP A 155 -3.52 -25.29 19.94
N ILE A 156 -2.65 -26.30 19.75
CA ILE A 156 -2.98 -27.61 19.15
C ILE A 156 -2.76 -28.77 20.13
N PHE A 157 -3.19 -29.98 19.76
CA PHE A 157 -2.98 -31.18 20.57
C PHE A 157 -1.50 -31.45 20.82
N ALA A 158 -1.19 -31.96 22.01
CA ALA A 158 0.18 -32.32 22.41
C ALA A 158 0.80 -33.31 21.42
N SER A 159 0.05 -34.32 20.99
CA SER A 159 0.49 -35.33 20.02
C SER A 159 0.91 -34.76 18.66
N MET A 160 0.34 -33.63 18.23
CA MET A 160 0.69 -32.98 16.96
C MET A 160 2.07 -32.31 17.01
N ASN A 161 2.60 -32.06 18.21
CA ASN A 161 3.92 -31.48 18.40
C ASN A 161 5.04 -32.53 18.48
N GLU A 162 4.74 -33.83 18.53
CA GLU A 162 5.73 -34.90 18.69
C GLU A 162 6.86 -34.84 17.66
N SER A 163 6.50 -34.53 16.41
CA SER A 163 7.46 -34.42 15.31
C SER A 163 8.48 -33.29 15.49
N LYS A 164 8.21 -32.30 16.32
CA LYS A 164 9.13 -31.17 16.59
C LYS A 164 10.24 -31.54 17.58
N ILE A 165 10.08 -32.64 18.31
CA ILE A 165 11.06 -33.12 19.29
C ILE A 165 12.06 -34.04 18.57
N LYS A 166 13.14 -33.45 18.04
CA LYS A 166 14.15 -34.17 17.26
C LYS A 166 15.55 -34.08 17.85
N SER A 167 16.26 -35.21 17.84
CA SER A 167 17.69 -35.26 18.14
C SER A 167 18.52 -34.58 17.04
N ASN A 168 19.76 -34.22 17.36
CA ASN A 168 20.71 -33.58 16.43
C ASN A 168 20.14 -32.32 15.76
N SER A 169 19.51 -31.46 16.53
CA SER A 169 18.86 -30.23 16.05
C SER A 169 19.37 -29.00 16.78
N ASN A 170 19.32 -27.84 16.10
CA ASN A 170 19.65 -26.55 16.70
C ASN A 170 18.38 -25.71 16.78
N ALA A 171 18.13 -25.10 17.94
CA ALA A 171 16.93 -24.34 18.24
C ALA A 171 17.29 -23.12 19.08
N GLY A 172 17.45 -21.96 18.45
CA GLY A 172 17.94 -20.75 19.13
C GLY A 172 19.31 -20.97 19.78
N ASP A 173 19.41 -20.69 21.08
CA ASP A 173 20.61 -20.90 21.89
C ASP A 173 20.84 -22.37 22.30
N PHE A 174 19.96 -23.29 21.90
CA PHE A 174 20.05 -24.70 22.22
C PHE A 174 20.63 -25.52 21.07
N ILE A 175 21.56 -26.42 21.40
CA ILE A 175 22.01 -27.53 20.56
C ILE A 175 21.51 -28.80 21.21
N ILE A 176 20.59 -29.50 20.54
CA ILE A 176 19.96 -30.71 21.03
C ILE A 176 20.69 -31.91 20.46
N THR A 177 21.43 -32.63 21.30
CA THR A 177 22.16 -33.84 20.89
C THR A 177 21.25 -35.05 20.88
N GLN A 178 20.40 -35.19 21.90
CA GLN A 178 19.43 -36.28 21.99
C GLN A 178 18.10 -35.73 22.51
N ALA A 179 17.02 -36.08 21.83
CA ALA A 179 15.66 -35.88 22.28
C ALA A 179 14.87 -37.16 22.08
N THR A 180 14.10 -37.57 23.08
CA THR A 180 13.26 -38.77 23.05
C THR A 180 11.90 -38.44 23.63
N LEU A 181 10.86 -38.60 22.81
CA LEU A 181 9.49 -38.52 23.29
C LEU A 181 9.24 -39.67 24.29
N ILE A 182 8.75 -39.34 25.48
CA ILE A 182 8.38 -40.33 26.49
C ILE A 182 6.90 -40.66 26.36
N ARG A 183 6.05 -39.62 26.38
CA ARG A 183 4.61 -39.77 26.17
C ARG A 183 4.00 -38.44 25.74
N SER A 184 2.85 -38.54 25.09
CA SER A 184 1.92 -37.44 24.89
C SER A 184 0.54 -37.92 25.35
N ASP A 185 -0.21 -37.01 25.95
CA ASP A 185 -1.56 -37.25 26.42
C ASP A 185 -2.42 -36.02 26.07
N ASP A 186 -3.23 -36.17 25.04
CA ASP A 186 -4.13 -35.11 24.58
C ASP A 186 -5.34 -34.93 25.50
N LYS A 187 -5.68 -35.91 26.34
CA LYS A 187 -6.75 -35.78 27.33
C LYS A 187 -6.33 -34.88 28.48
N GLU A 188 -5.09 -35.01 28.95
CA GLU A 188 -4.54 -34.12 29.97
C GLU A 188 -3.94 -32.83 29.38
N GLY A 189 -3.63 -32.80 28.08
CA GLY A 189 -3.00 -31.68 27.38
C GLY A 189 -1.52 -31.54 27.72
N ASN A 190 -0.80 -32.66 27.75
CA ASN A 190 0.59 -32.73 28.21
C ASN A 190 1.47 -33.50 27.20
N ILE A 191 2.71 -33.02 26.99
CA ILE A 191 3.77 -33.77 26.31
C ILE A 191 4.97 -33.89 27.23
N GLU A 192 5.53 -35.09 27.31
CA GLU A 192 6.68 -35.40 28.14
C GLU A 192 7.78 -35.99 27.26
N PHE A 193 8.96 -35.38 27.33
CA PHE A 193 10.11 -35.79 26.55
C PHE A 193 11.39 -35.64 27.36
N GLU A 194 12.39 -36.43 27.01
CA GLU A 194 13.72 -36.36 27.57
C GLU A 194 14.66 -35.69 26.58
N VAL A 195 15.49 -34.76 27.06
CA VAL A 195 16.37 -33.99 26.19
C VAL A 195 17.76 -33.85 26.82
N SER A 196 18.80 -33.88 26.00
CA SER A 196 20.18 -33.56 26.36
C SER A 196 20.83 -32.75 25.26
N GLY A 197 21.84 -31.96 25.62
CA GLY A 197 22.50 -31.06 24.68
C GLY A 197 23.28 -29.96 25.37
N SER A 198 23.35 -28.79 24.75
CA SER A 198 23.94 -27.59 25.35
C SER A 198 23.08 -26.35 25.14
N TYR A 199 23.10 -25.43 26.11
CA TYR A 199 22.50 -24.10 26.02
C TYR A 199 23.62 -23.05 26.13
N LYS A 200 23.73 -22.14 25.15
CA LYS A 200 24.83 -21.15 25.05
C LYS A 200 26.22 -21.77 25.27
N GLY A 201 26.44 -22.95 24.69
CA GLY A 201 27.71 -23.69 24.79
C GLY A 201 27.93 -24.46 26.11
N THR A 202 27.02 -24.38 27.07
CA THR A 202 27.09 -25.14 28.33
C THR A 202 26.27 -26.42 28.23
N ALA A 203 26.91 -27.58 28.41
CA ALA A 203 26.23 -28.87 28.32
C ALA A 203 25.32 -29.12 29.54
N PHE A 204 24.14 -29.68 29.31
CA PHE A 204 23.20 -30.06 30.36
C PHE A 204 22.95 -31.57 30.38
N LYS A 205 22.56 -32.10 31.55
CA LYS A 205 22.24 -33.51 31.77
C LYS A 205 21.05 -33.93 30.92
N LYS A 206 20.88 -35.23 30.70
CA LYS A 206 19.62 -35.75 30.17
C LYS A 206 18.51 -35.39 31.16
N THR A 207 17.59 -34.53 30.76
CA THR A 207 16.55 -33.97 31.63
C THR A 207 15.18 -34.31 31.07
N LYS A 208 14.29 -34.77 31.95
CA LYS A 208 12.89 -35.03 31.65
C LYS A 208 12.11 -33.73 31.75
N ILE A 209 11.42 -33.36 30.68
CA ILE A 209 10.61 -32.15 30.61
C ILE A 209 9.15 -32.54 30.42
N LYS A 210 8.29 -32.04 31.29
CA LYS A 210 6.83 -32.15 31.15
C LYS A 210 6.29 -30.78 30.74
N SER A 211 5.97 -30.64 29.47
CA SER A 211 5.28 -29.47 28.93
C SER A 211 3.77 -29.67 29.05
N SER A 212 3.07 -28.69 29.61
CA SER A 212 1.64 -28.76 29.90
C SER A 212 0.88 -27.58 29.27
N ASN A 213 -0.45 -27.60 29.39
CA ASN A 213 -1.36 -26.58 28.87
C ASN A 213 -1.50 -26.57 27.33
N TYR A 214 -1.33 -27.72 26.70
CA TYR A 214 -1.73 -27.91 25.30
C TYR A 214 -3.25 -28.00 25.20
N PHE A 215 -3.74 -27.90 23.98
CA PHE A 215 -5.14 -28.12 23.67
C PHE A 215 -5.59 -29.49 24.19
N LYS A 216 -6.65 -29.50 25.01
CA LYS A 216 -7.16 -30.72 25.65
C LYS A 216 -8.29 -31.33 24.86
N MET A 217 -8.40 -32.66 24.94
CA MET A 217 -9.52 -33.40 24.38
C MET A 217 -10.83 -32.84 24.93
N PHE A 218 -11.72 -32.46 24.01
CA PHE A 218 -13.03 -31.94 24.35
C PHE A 218 -14.04 -33.05 24.58
N THR A 219 -14.58 -33.11 25.78
CA THR A 219 -15.48 -34.21 26.18
C THR A 219 -16.88 -34.03 25.63
N SER A 220 -17.50 -32.89 25.91
CA SER A 220 -18.84 -32.52 25.48
C SER A 220 -19.02 -31.01 25.56
N ALA A 221 -19.91 -30.48 24.73
CA ALA A 221 -20.41 -29.12 24.91
C ALA A 221 -21.76 -29.16 25.64
N LYS A 222 -22.03 -28.10 26.40
CA LYS A 222 -23.33 -27.80 26.99
C LYS A 222 -24.27 -27.18 25.96
N SER A 223 -23.77 -26.25 25.15
CA SER A 223 -24.55 -25.58 24.12
C SER A 223 -23.68 -25.10 22.97
N LEU A 224 -24.34 -24.80 21.86
CA LEU A 224 -23.78 -24.19 20.66
C LEU A 224 -24.53 -22.88 20.41
N SER A 225 -23.81 -21.82 20.07
CA SER A 225 -24.36 -20.70 19.33
C SER A 225 -23.69 -20.61 17.96
N ALA A 226 -24.42 -20.14 16.97
CA ALA A 226 -23.88 -19.90 15.65
C ALA A 226 -24.47 -18.64 15.04
N LYS A 227 -23.75 -18.07 14.08
CA LYS A 227 -24.15 -16.87 13.36
C LYS A 227 -24.20 -17.16 11.88
N VAL A 228 -25.31 -16.82 11.24
CA VAL A 228 -25.48 -16.95 9.79
C VAL A 228 -24.75 -15.81 9.07
N ASP A 229 -24.09 -16.16 7.97
CA ASP A 229 -23.51 -15.20 7.05
C ASP A 229 -24.59 -14.67 6.10
N LYS A 230 -25.19 -13.53 6.49
CA LYS A 230 -26.21 -12.84 5.67
C LYS A 230 -25.66 -12.40 4.32
N ASN A 231 -24.40 -11.97 4.24
CA ASN A 231 -23.80 -11.56 2.96
C ASN A 231 -23.74 -12.75 2.01
N LYS A 232 -23.43 -13.95 2.52
CA LYS A 232 -23.45 -15.17 1.71
C LYS A 232 -24.87 -15.53 1.27
N LEU A 233 -25.87 -15.38 2.13
CA LEU A 233 -27.28 -15.55 1.75
C LEU A 233 -27.68 -14.60 0.61
N PHE A 234 -27.39 -13.30 0.74
CA PHE A 234 -27.74 -12.30 -0.27
C PHE A 234 -26.98 -12.52 -1.58
N LYS A 235 -25.67 -12.82 -1.52
CA LYS A 235 -24.84 -13.12 -2.69
C LYS A 235 -25.38 -14.32 -3.48
N ASP A 236 -25.81 -15.35 -2.78
CA ASP A 236 -26.36 -16.55 -3.41
C ASP A 236 -27.87 -16.45 -3.65
N LYS A 237 -28.50 -15.33 -3.28
CA LYS A 237 -29.94 -15.06 -3.41
C LYS A 237 -30.77 -16.17 -2.76
N LYS A 238 -30.44 -16.51 -1.51
CA LYS A 238 -31.09 -17.57 -0.73
C LYS A 238 -31.64 -17.06 0.59
N LYS A 239 -32.71 -17.70 1.04
CA LYS A 239 -33.26 -17.57 2.40
C LYS A 239 -32.79 -18.72 3.30
N ILE A 240 -32.89 -18.53 4.60
CA ILE A 240 -32.61 -19.54 5.63
C ILE A 240 -33.44 -20.80 5.39
N SER A 241 -34.71 -20.62 5.02
CA SER A 241 -35.62 -21.72 4.72
C SER A 241 -35.15 -22.60 3.54
N GLU A 242 -34.33 -22.04 2.64
CA GLU A 242 -33.76 -22.75 1.48
C GLU A 242 -32.42 -23.43 1.81
N ILE A 243 -31.59 -22.80 2.66
CA ILE A 243 -30.30 -23.40 3.05
C ILE A 243 -30.45 -24.57 4.04
N LYS A 244 -31.63 -24.71 4.68
CA LYS A 244 -31.86 -25.77 5.67
C LYS A 244 -31.70 -27.19 5.13
N ASN A 245 -31.96 -27.39 3.83
CA ASN A 245 -31.91 -28.68 3.16
C ASN A 245 -30.55 -28.96 2.50
N LEU A 246 -29.56 -28.07 2.67
CA LEU A 246 -28.23 -28.25 2.11
C LEU A 246 -27.46 -29.35 2.85
N THR A 247 -26.56 -30.01 2.12
CA THR A 247 -25.61 -30.95 2.72
C THR A 247 -24.63 -30.23 3.65
N ASN A 248 -23.96 -30.97 4.55
CA ASN A 248 -22.94 -30.43 5.46
C ASN A 248 -21.95 -29.49 4.74
N GLU A 249 -21.32 -29.96 3.66
CA GLU A 249 -20.34 -29.17 2.92
C GLU A 249 -20.93 -27.92 2.27
N GLN A 250 -22.17 -27.98 1.80
CA GLN A 250 -22.86 -26.84 1.21
C GLN A 250 -23.35 -25.83 2.25
N LEU A 251 -23.62 -26.25 3.48
CA LEU A 251 -24.14 -25.40 4.55
C LEU A 251 -23.03 -24.59 5.24
N LYS A 252 -21.81 -25.14 5.34
CA LYS A 252 -20.66 -24.48 6.00
C LYS A 252 -20.45 -23.01 5.60
N PRO A 253 -20.48 -22.62 4.31
CA PRO A 253 -20.24 -21.23 3.92
C PRO A 253 -21.28 -20.23 4.42
N TYR A 254 -22.49 -20.70 4.78
CA TYR A 254 -23.57 -19.84 5.26
C TYR A 254 -23.53 -19.60 6.77
N ILE A 255 -22.58 -20.20 7.50
CA ILE A 255 -22.41 -20.01 8.94
C ILE A 255 -21.05 -19.35 9.17
N SER A 256 -21.05 -18.08 9.56
CA SER A 256 -19.83 -17.28 9.73
C SER A 256 -19.09 -17.57 11.04
N GLU A 257 -19.78 -18.08 12.05
CA GLU A 257 -19.20 -18.28 13.38
C GLU A 257 -19.92 -19.41 14.14
N TYR A 258 -19.13 -20.21 14.88
CA TYR A 258 -19.61 -21.19 15.83
C TYR A 258 -18.94 -21.00 17.19
N LYS A 259 -19.74 -20.94 18.26
CA LYS A 259 -19.24 -20.91 19.63
C LYS A 259 -19.81 -22.08 20.43
N LEU A 260 -18.93 -22.89 20.98
CA LEU A 260 -19.29 -23.96 21.89
C LEU A 260 -19.12 -23.49 23.34
N TRP A 261 -20.02 -23.89 24.22
CA TRP A 261 -19.91 -23.62 25.64
C TRP A 261 -19.68 -24.92 26.39
N THR A 262 -18.69 -24.97 27.29
CA THR A 262 -18.47 -26.14 28.16
C THR A 262 -19.56 -26.25 29.23
N GLN A 263 -19.56 -27.38 29.96
CA GLN A 263 -20.42 -27.53 31.15
C GLN A 263 -20.14 -26.45 32.22
N ASP A 264 -18.88 -26.01 32.32
CA ASP A 264 -18.44 -24.94 33.22
C ASP A 264 -18.67 -23.52 32.65
N ASN A 265 -19.44 -23.38 31.56
CA ASN A 265 -19.72 -22.13 30.85
C ASN A 265 -18.48 -21.40 30.28
N ASN A 266 -17.42 -22.13 29.93
CA ASN A 266 -16.30 -21.53 29.19
C ASN A 266 -16.60 -21.52 27.68
N GLU A 267 -16.38 -20.38 27.02
CA GLU A 267 -16.48 -20.26 25.56
C GLU A 267 -15.31 -20.99 24.90
N ILE A 268 -15.61 -21.80 23.89
CA ILE A 268 -14.62 -22.35 22.98
C ILE A 268 -14.98 -22.01 21.55
N LYS A 269 -14.06 -21.33 20.88
CA LYS A 269 -14.16 -21.03 19.45
C LYS A 269 -13.88 -22.30 18.65
N VAL A 270 -14.81 -22.69 17.77
CA VAL A 270 -14.67 -23.90 16.96
C VAL A 270 -13.46 -23.82 16.03
N ASP A 271 -13.09 -22.64 15.55
CA ASP A 271 -11.89 -22.46 14.70
C ASP A 271 -10.61 -22.97 15.36
N LYS A 272 -10.50 -22.87 16.70
CA LYS A 272 -9.36 -23.45 17.44
C LYS A 272 -9.33 -24.97 17.33
N PHE A 273 -10.49 -25.63 17.38
CA PHE A 273 -10.58 -27.07 17.16
C PHE A 273 -10.18 -27.46 15.74
N LEU A 274 -10.67 -26.71 14.75
CA LEU A 274 -10.34 -26.98 13.35
C LEU A 274 -8.84 -26.83 13.09
N ASN A 275 -8.21 -25.80 13.67
CA ASN A 275 -6.75 -25.62 13.63
C ASN A 275 -5.99 -26.73 14.35
N ALA A 276 -6.56 -27.29 15.44
CA ALA A 276 -6.04 -28.46 16.14
C ALA A 276 -6.32 -29.79 15.43
N GLY A 277 -6.65 -29.77 14.13
CA GLY A 277 -6.84 -30.97 13.30
C GLY A 277 -8.22 -31.62 13.42
N ALA A 278 -9.20 -30.96 14.05
CA ALA A 278 -10.58 -31.39 14.00
C ALA A 278 -11.21 -31.07 12.63
N SER A 279 -12.27 -31.82 12.31
CA SER A 279 -13.08 -31.62 11.12
C SER A 279 -14.55 -31.52 11.50
N ILE A 280 -15.32 -30.74 10.74
CA ILE A 280 -16.79 -30.74 10.86
C ILE A 280 -17.31 -31.97 10.12
N SER A 281 -17.61 -33.03 10.87
CA SER A 281 -18.15 -34.30 10.33
C SER A 281 -19.65 -34.24 10.08
N GLY A 282 -20.35 -33.31 10.71
CA GLY A 282 -21.78 -33.09 10.49
C GLY A 282 -22.18 -31.65 10.81
N LEU A 283 -23.01 -31.08 9.95
CA LEU A 283 -23.65 -29.79 10.14
C LEU A 283 -25.06 -29.87 9.56
N SER A 284 -26.06 -29.53 10.35
CA SER A 284 -27.45 -29.49 9.88
C SER A 284 -28.23 -28.39 10.56
N LEU A 285 -29.17 -27.80 9.80
CA LEU A 285 -30.13 -26.82 10.28
C LEU A 285 -31.50 -27.48 10.38
N ASN A 286 -32.13 -27.44 11.56
CA ASN A 286 -33.47 -27.99 11.76
C ASN A 286 -34.44 -26.86 12.09
N HIS A 287 -35.51 -26.76 11.31
CA HIS A 287 -36.59 -25.80 11.56
C HIS A 287 -37.47 -26.29 12.71
N LYS A 288 -37.79 -25.41 13.66
CA LYS A 288 -38.65 -25.72 14.82
C LYS A 288 -39.99 -24.99 14.76
N SER A 289 -39.95 -23.67 14.61
CA SER A 289 -41.11 -22.77 14.47
C SER A 289 -40.73 -21.58 13.57
N SER A 290 -41.65 -20.62 13.33
CA SER A 290 -41.54 -19.60 12.25
C SER A 290 -40.11 -19.20 11.89
N ASP A 291 -39.39 -18.59 12.84
CA ASP A 291 -38.01 -18.10 12.68
C ASP A 291 -37.00 -18.79 13.62
N ASN A 292 -37.44 -19.81 14.36
CA ASN A 292 -36.57 -20.56 15.28
C ASN A 292 -36.01 -21.79 14.60
N TYR A 293 -34.69 -21.88 14.64
CA TYR A 293 -33.92 -22.99 14.11
C TYR A 293 -33.02 -23.57 15.19
N THR A 294 -32.66 -24.83 15.05
CA THR A 294 -31.53 -25.41 15.79
C THR A 294 -30.43 -25.79 14.81
N ILE A 295 -29.19 -25.55 15.22
CA ILE A 295 -28.00 -25.99 14.48
C ILE A 295 -27.43 -27.18 15.23
N THR A 296 -27.17 -28.26 14.50
CA THR A 296 -26.40 -29.39 15.00
C THR A 296 -25.02 -29.35 14.38
N LEU A 297 -24.00 -29.33 15.22
CA LEU A 297 -22.60 -29.39 14.82
C LEU A 297 -21.98 -30.67 15.40
N SER A 298 -21.35 -31.46 14.53
CA SER A 298 -20.54 -32.61 14.90
C SER A 298 -19.09 -32.34 14.52
N LEU A 299 -18.22 -32.34 15.52
CA LEU A 299 -16.78 -32.22 15.35
C LEU A 299 -16.13 -33.60 15.53
N LYS A 300 -15.34 -34.01 14.56
CA LYS A 300 -14.58 -35.26 14.57
C LYS A 300 -13.09 -34.96 14.60
N TYR A 301 -12.37 -35.55 15.54
CA TYR A 301 -10.93 -35.39 15.67
C TYR A 301 -10.28 -36.65 16.23
N ASN A 302 -8.99 -36.80 15.96
CA ASN A 302 -8.15 -37.84 16.54
C ASN A 302 -7.39 -37.27 17.72
N TYR A 303 -7.23 -38.06 18.78
CA TYR A 303 -6.48 -37.70 19.97
C TYR A 303 -5.69 -38.91 20.47
N LYS A 304 -4.57 -38.67 21.15
CA LYS A 304 -3.73 -39.71 21.72
C LYS A 304 -3.95 -39.82 23.23
N GLU A 305 -4.27 -41.02 23.69
CA GLU A 305 -4.44 -41.36 25.11
C GLU A 305 -3.68 -42.66 25.38
N ASN A 306 -2.78 -42.65 26.38
CA ASN A 306 -1.93 -43.80 26.70
C ASN A 306 -1.16 -44.37 25.49
N GLY A 307 -0.67 -43.49 24.61
CA GLY A 307 0.12 -43.89 23.43
C GLY A 307 -0.70 -44.39 22.23
N GLN A 308 -2.02 -44.57 22.37
CA GLN A 308 -2.89 -45.00 21.28
C GLN A 308 -3.65 -43.83 20.68
N ILE A 309 -3.70 -43.77 19.34
CA ILE A 309 -4.56 -42.83 18.62
C ILE A 309 -5.99 -43.35 18.69
N LYS A 310 -6.89 -42.51 19.19
CA LYS A 310 -8.32 -42.76 19.27
C LYS A 310 -9.06 -41.69 18.48
N GLU A 311 -10.19 -42.07 17.92
CA GLU A 311 -11.10 -41.16 17.24
C GLU A 311 -12.21 -40.74 18.19
N LYS A 312 -12.60 -39.46 18.16
CA LYS A 312 -13.75 -38.95 18.89
C LYS A 312 -14.62 -38.09 18.01
N THR A 313 -15.93 -38.25 18.14
CA THR A 313 -16.92 -37.34 17.59
C THR A 313 -17.67 -36.68 18.74
N VAL A 314 -17.72 -35.35 18.74
CA VAL A 314 -18.53 -34.56 19.67
C VAL A 314 -19.65 -33.90 18.87
N THR A 315 -20.88 -34.27 19.20
CA THR A 315 -22.07 -33.67 18.60
C THR A 315 -22.72 -32.73 19.61
N THR A 316 -23.09 -31.55 19.17
CA THR A 316 -23.76 -30.54 19.99
C THR A 316 -24.86 -29.90 19.17
N VAL A 317 -26.02 -29.73 19.80
CA VAL A 317 -27.14 -29.01 19.23
C VAL A 317 -27.24 -27.67 19.95
N SER A 318 -27.46 -26.59 19.21
CA SER A 318 -27.76 -25.30 19.80
C SER A 318 -29.06 -25.35 20.60
N SER A 319 -29.23 -24.42 21.54
CA SER A 319 -30.58 -23.99 21.92
C SER A 319 -31.31 -23.44 20.68
N GLU A 320 -32.61 -23.19 20.77
CA GLU A 320 -33.30 -22.47 19.70
C GLU A 320 -32.57 -21.14 19.45
N ILE A 321 -32.20 -20.92 18.18
CA ILE A 321 -31.59 -19.69 17.71
C ILE A 321 -32.59 -19.08 16.74
N GLU A 322 -32.96 -17.84 17.00
CA GLU A 322 -33.66 -17.03 16.01
C GLU A 322 -32.67 -16.71 14.88
N LEU A 323 -32.89 -17.31 13.71
CA LEU A 323 -32.10 -17.00 12.53
C LEU A 323 -32.97 -16.18 11.59
N LYS A 324 -32.45 -15.01 11.18
CA LYS A 324 -33.16 -14.07 10.31
C LYS A 324 -32.47 -13.98 8.96
N ASP A 325 -33.27 -13.98 7.89
CA ASP A 325 -32.81 -13.80 6.50
C ASP A 325 -32.02 -12.50 6.32
N GLY A 326 -32.18 -11.57 7.27
CA GLY A 326 -31.67 -10.21 7.24
C GLY A 326 -32.82 -9.25 6.98
N ASP A 327 -32.73 -8.05 7.54
CA ASP A 327 -33.68 -7.00 7.18
C ASP A 327 -33.23 -6.27 5.90
N ILE A 328 -34.04 -5.33 5.44
CA ILE A 328 -33.72 -4.56 4.23
C ILE A 328 -32.48 -3.67 4.41
N GLN A 329 -32.11 -3.31 5.65
CA GLN A 329 -30.90 -2.52 5.92
C GLN A 329 -29.65 -3.40 5.85
N ASP A 330 -29.72 -4.64 6.35
CA ASP A 330 -28.68 -5.65 6.11
C ASP A 330 -28.47 -5.84 4.60
N TYR A 331 -29.56 -5.88 3.82
CA TYR A 331 -29.49 -6.02 2.37
C TYR A 331 -28.86 -4.80 1.69
N PHE A 332 -29.26 -3.57 2.05
CA PHE A 332 -28.63 -2.36 1.52
C PHE A 332 -27.13 -2.31 1.81
N LYS A 333 -26.71 -2.70 3.02
CA LYS A 333 -25.29 -2.79 3.37
C LYS A 333 -24.54 -3.82 2.52
N PHE A 334 -25.18 -4.94 2.18
CA PHE A 334 -24.61 -5.89 1.23
C PHE A 334 -24.52 -5.30 -0.18
N LEU A 335 -25.55 -4.56 -0.64
CA LEU A 335 -25.55 -3.94 -1.96
C LEU A 335 -24.36 -2.99 -2.18
N GLU A 336 -23.95 -2.25 -1.15
CA GLU A 336 -22.72 -1.42 -1.18
C GLU A 336 -21.48 -2.19 -1.66
N THR A 337 -21.41 -3.50 -1.38
CA THR A 337 -20.28 -4.36 -1.73
C THR A 337 -20.33 -4.91 -3.16
N VAL A 338 -21.48 -4.79 -3.84
CA VAL A 338 -21.72 -5.33 -5.19
C VAL A 338 -22.11 -4.26 -6.21
N VAL A 339 -22.08 -2.98 -5.80
CA VAL A 339 -22.19 -1.84 -6.72
C VAL A 339 -21.08 -1.90 -7.76
N THR A 340 -21.45 -1.66 -9.02
CA THR A 340 -20.53 -1.54 -10.15
C THR A 340 -20.44 -0.08 -10.58
N ILE A 341 -19.21 0.39 -10.75
CA ILE A 341 -18.92 1.72 -11.27
C ILE A 341 -18.68 1.60 -12.78
N SER A 342 -19.50 2.28 -13.57
CA SER A 342 -19.33 2.35 -15.03
C SER A 342 -18.19 3.28 -15.41
N LYS A 343 -17.48 2.96 -16.50
CA LYS A 343 -16.47 3.87 -17.06
C LYS A 343 -17.15 5.17 -17.53
N PRO A 344 -16.63 6.36 -17.19
CA PRO A 344 -17.16 7.61 -17.69
C PRO A 344 -16.92 7.80 -19.19
N SER A 345 -17.61 8.77 -19.80
CA SER A 345 -17.37 9.15 -21.20
C SER A 345 -16.00 9.81 -21.36
N ASP A 346 -15.28 9.45 -22.43
CA ASP A 346 -13.92 9.94 -22.68
C ASP A 346 -13.88 11.43 -23.12
N ASP A 347 -15.02 12.02 -23.51
CA ASP A 347 -15.13 13.40 -24.01
C ASP A 347 -15.68 14.42 -22.99
N LYS A 348 -16.03 13.97 -21.77
CA LYS A 348 -16.64 14.81 -20.73
C LYS A 348 -15.73 14.93 -19.51
N TYR A 349 -15.83 16.08 -18.85
CA TYR A 349 -15.21 16.32 -17.54
C TYR A 349 -16.15 15.87 -16.42
N ALA A 350 -15.62 15.66 -15.21
CA ALA A 350 -16.44 15.24 -14.07
C ALA A 350 -17.50 16.30 -13.73
N SER A 351 -17.17 17.58 -13.89
CA SER A 351 -18.06 18.70 -13.60
C SER A 351 -19.31 18.76 -14.48
N TYR A 352 -19.28 18.15 -15.67
CA TYR A 352 -20.48 17.95 -16.49
C TYR A 352 -21.54 17.16 -15.71
N TYR A 353 -21.15 16.07 -15.07
CA TYR A 353 -22.05 15.19 -14.34
C TYR A 353 -22.56 15.84 -13.05
N SER A 354 -21.69 16.52 -12.29
CA SER A 354 -22.13 17.28 -11.11
C SER A 354 -23.07 18.42 -11.51
N GLY A 355 -22.80 19.10 -12.63
CA GLY A 355 -23.62 20.20 -13.13
C GLY A 355 -25.01 19.75 -13.59
N LYS A 356 -25.10 18.59 -14.27
CA LYS A 356 -26.40 17.96 -14.55
C LYS A 356 -27.12 17.62 -13.25
N PHE A 357 -26.49 16.91 -12.32
CA PHE A 357 -27.11 16.53 -11.06
C PHE A 357 -27.66 17.73 -10.25
N ASN A 358 -26.88 18.81 -10.13
CA ASN A 358 -27.25 19.98 -9.33
C ASN A 358 -28.31 20.87 -10.00
N SER A 359 -28.64 20.64 -11.28
CA SER A 359 -29.65 21.44 -11.97
C SER A 359 -31.07 21.02 -11.57
N LYS A 360 -31.95 22.00 -11.31
CA LYS A 360 -33.36 21.75 -10.94
C LYS A 360 -34.18 21.01 -12.02
N ASN A 361 -33.70 21.01 -13.27
CA ASN A 361 -34.41 20.51 -14.45
C ASN A 361 -33.81 19.24 -15.05
N ALA A 362 -32.62 18.78 -14.62
CA ALA A 362 -32.09 17.51 -15.11
C ALA A 362 -32.48 16.38 -14.16
N SER A 363 -32.85 15.25 -14.74
CA SER A 363 -33.23 14.07 -13.98
C SER A 363 -32.04 13.56 -13.16
N GLN A 364 -32.32 13.15 -11.92
CA GLN A 364 -31.42 12.35 -11.06
C GLN A 364 -30.81 11.13 -11.78
N GLN A 365 -31.36 10.76 -12.94
CA GLN A 365 -31.00 9.59 -13.73
C GLN A 365 -29.57 9.62 -14.30
N PHE A 366 -28.95 10.79 -14.49
CA PHE A 366 -27.68 10.82 -15.22
C PHE A 366 -26.50 10.25 -14.43
N THR A 367 -26.39 10.56 -13.13
CA THR A 367 -25.40 9.95 -12.23
C THR A 367 -25.73 8.49 -11.92
N ASN A 368 -27.00 8.09 -11.97
CA ASN A 368 -27.44 6.71 -11.78
C ASN A 368 -26.91 5.75 -12.88
N ASN A 369 -26.47 6.26 -14.03
CA ASN A 369 -25.83 5.44 -15.06
C ASN A 369 -24.37 5.09 -14.73
N LEU A 370 -23.74 5.86 -13.85
CA LEU A 370 -22.35 5.62 -13.43
C LEU A 370 -22.25 4.64 -12.26
N ILE A 371 -23.32 4.49 -11.49
CA ILE A 371 -23.38 3.62 -10.31
C ILE A 371 -24.54 2.66 -10.51
N THR A 372 -24.23 1.40 -10.76
CA THR A 372 -25.22 0.40 -11.12
C THR A 372 -25.14 -0.81 -10.19
N ILE A 373 -26.25 -1.54 -10.11
CA ILE A 373 -26.32 -2.87 -9.52
C ILE A 373 -26.92 -3.81 -10.56
N SER A 374 -26.53 -5.08 -10.55
CA SER A 374 -27.10 -6.06 -11.47
C SER A 374 -28.59 -6.27 -11.20
N ASP A 375 -29.35 -6.56 -12.25
CA ASP A 375 -30.81 -6.75 -12.14
C ASP A 375 -31.19 -7.89 -11.19
N ASP A 376 -30.34 -8.91 -11.09
CA ASP A 376 -30.45 -10.00 -10.11
C ASP A 376 -30.57 -9.52 -8.66
N TYR A 377 -29.86 -8.44 -8.29
CA TYR A 377 -29.91 -7.86 -6.95
C TYR A 377 -30.97 -6.77 -6.84
N LYS A 378 -31.40 -6.13 -7.94
CA LYS A 378 -32.50 -5.17 -7.90
C LYS A 378 -33.82 -5.80 -7.44
N ASN A 379 -34.04 -7.07 -7.78
CA ASN A 379 -35.34 -7.71 -7.67
C ASN A 379 -35.42 -8.84 -6.61
N PHE A 380 -34.40 -9.02 -5.77
CA PHE A 380 -34.31 -10.18 -4.87
C PHE A 380 -35.12 -10.02 -3.57
N GLU A 381 -34.87 -8.98 -2.77
CA GLU A 381 -35.50 -8.76 -1.45
C GLU A 381 -36.64 -7.73 -1.45
N SER A 382 -36.99 -7.18 -2.62
CA SER A 382 -37.91 -6.06 -2.78
C SER A 382 -38.54 -6.05 -4.17
N ASP A 383 -39.56 -5.21 -4.37
CA ASP A 383 -40.19 -5.02 -5.69
C ASP A 383 -39.19 -4.46 -6.71
N GLN A 384 -38.38 -3.48 -6.30
CA GLN A 384 -37.22 -3.00 -7.04
C GLN A 384 -36.33 -2.14 -6.14
N VAL A 385 -35.02 -2.42 -6.10
CA VAL A 385 -34.03 -1.50 -5.54
C VAL A 385 -33.59 -0.48 -6.59
N THR A 386 -33.62 0.80 -6.24
CA THR A 386 -33.07 1.91 -7.01
C THR A 386 -31.91 2.56 -6.26
N ILE A 387 -30.98 3.13 -7.03
CA ILE A 387 -29.90 3.95 -6.52
C ILE A 387 -30.28 5.39 -6.77
N ASN A 388 -30.29 6.21 -5.72
CA ASN A 388 -30.54 7.64 -5.82
C ASN A 388 -29.28 8.40 -5.45
N THR A 389 -28.83 9.27 -6.35
CA THR A 389 -27.76 10.20 -6.05
C THR A 389 -28.27 11.31 -5.14
N ILE A 390 -27.54 11.57 -4.06
CA ILE A 390 -27.85 12.59 -3.03
C ILE A 390 -27.00 13.83 -3.27
N GLU A 391 -25.74 13.63 -3.65
CA GLU A 391 -24.77 14.69 -3.85
C GLU A 391 -23.76 14.25 -4.90
N ALA A 392 -23.35 15.18 -5.77
CA ALA A 392 -22.32 14.96 -6.76
C ALA A 392 -21.35 16.14 -6.76
N LYS A 393 -20.07 15.84 -6.53
CA LYS A 393 -18.98 16.80 -6.53
C LYS A 393 -17.91 16.39 -7.51
N SER A 394 -17.24 17.35 -8.12
CA SER A 394 -16.29 17.09 -9.19
C SER A 394 -14.93 17.71 -8.90
N ASN A 395 -13.90 17.03 -9.40
CA ASN A 395 -12.54 17.49 -9.47
C ASN A 395 -12.05 17.29 -10.90
N ASP A 396 -12.17 18.32 -11.72
CA ASP A 396 -11.78 18.24 -13.12
C ASP A 396 -10.27 18.20 -13.31
N GLU A 397 -9.48 18.74 -12.39
CA GLU A 397 -8.01 18.65 -12.46
C GLU A 397 -7.53 17.21 -12.36
N GLN A 398 -8.11 16.45 -11.45
CA GLN A 398 -7.79 15.05 -11.23
C GLN A 398 -8.60 14.11 -12.13
N GLY A 399 -9.67 14.60 -12.74
CA GLY A 399 -10.59 13.80 -13.57
C GLY A 399 -11.43 12.85 -12.71
N LYS A 400 -11.99 13.35 -11.61
CA LYS A 400 -12.73 12.56 -10.61
C LYS A 400 -14.11 13.13 -10.30
N LEU A 401 -15.07 12.25 -10.10
CA LEU A 401 -16.40 12.57 -9.60
C LEU A 401 -16.64 11.84 -8.28
N PHE A 402 -16.99 12.57 -7.24
CA PHE A 402 -17.41 12.04 -5.94
C PHE A 402 -18.94 12.01 -5.91
N VAL A 403 -19.52 10.84 -5.72
CA VAL A 403 -20.97 10.66 -5.74
C VAL A 403 -21.41 10.03 -4.43
N LYS A 404 -22.22 10.77 -3.68
CA LYS A 404 -22.92 10.27 -2.50
C LYS A 404 -24.28 9.75 -2.93
N TYR A 405 -24.60 8.52 -2.55
CA TYR A 405 -25.84 7.88 -2.97
C TYR A 405 -26.49 7.11 -1.82
N GLU A 406 -27.73 6.71 -2.05
CA GLU A 406 -28.51 5.83 -1.17
C GLU A 406 -29.27 4.81 -2.01
N PHE A 407 -29.64 3.71 -1.37
CA PHE A 407 -30.57 2.74 -1.94
C PHE A 407 -31.98 3.05 -1.47
N ASN A 408 -32.94 2.90 -2.38
CA ASN A 408 -34.35 3.01 -2.08
C ASN A 408 -35.08 1.78 -2.64
N CYS A 409 -36.08 1.28 -1.93
CA CYS A 409 -36.93 0.22 -2.45
C CYS A 409 -38.33 0.27 -1.81
N GLU A 410 -39.26 -0.45 -2.42
CA GLU A 410 -40.56 -0.77 -1.82
C GLU A 410 -40.62 -2.27 -1.56
N LYS A 411 -41.09 -2.65 -0.36
CA LYS A 411 -41.32 -4.05 0.02
C LYS A 411 -42.63 -4.13 0.78
N SER A 412 -43.58 -4.89 0.26
CA SER A 412 -44.91 -5.06 0.86
C SER A 412 -45.66 -3.73 1.08
N GLY A 413 -45.53 -2.77 0.15
CA GLY A 413 -46.16 -1.45 0.25
C GLY A 413 -45.46 -0.47 1.20
N VAL A 414 -44.35 -0.87 1.83
CA VAL A 414 -43.55 -0.01 2.72
C VAL A 414 -42.30 0.43 1.97
N LYS A 415 -42.05 1.75 2.00
CA LYS A 415 -40.86 2.34 1.40
C LYS A 415 -39.70 2.32 2.39
N TYR A 416 -38.55 1.90 1.89
CA TYR A 416 -37.31 1.83 2.64
C TYR A 416 -36.22 2.62 1.94
N GLN A 417 -35.38 3.26 2.76
CA GLN A 417 -34.21 4.04 2.35
C GLN A 417 -33.01 3.54 3.14
N SER A 418 -31.84 3.45 2.52
CA SER A 418 -30.63 3.03 3.21
C SER A 418 -30.25 4.05 4.29
N THR A 419 -30.00 3.55 5.50
CA THR A 419 -29.54 4.40 6.60
C THR A 419 -28.14 4.94 6.34
N ASN A 420 -27.27 4.10 5.76
CA ASN A 420 -25.96 4.51 5.29
C ASN A 420 -26.08 5.22 3.93
N LYS A 421 -25.24 6.22 3.74
CA LYS A 421 -25.17 7.05 2.52
C LYS A 421 -23.74 7.01 1.99
N PRO A 422 -23.35 5.87 1.36
CA PRO A 422 -22.00 5.67 0.87
C PRO A 422 -21.60 6.76 -0.12
N ILE A 423 -20.30 7.02 -0.16
CA ILE A 423 -19.65 7.86 -1.14
C ILE A 423 -18.77 6.97 -2.01
N VAL A 424 -18.82 7.18 -3.32
CA VAL A 424 -17.93 6.54 -4.28
C VAL A 424 -17.14 7.59 -5.05
N THR A 425 -15.86 7.32 -5.26
CA THR A 425 -15.02 8.10 -6.18
C THR A 425 -14.99 7.38 -7.53
N ILE A 426 -15.37 8.10 -8.58
CA ILE A 426 -15.37 7.63 -9.96
C ILE A 426 -14.22 8.34 -10.68
N ASP A 427 -13.24 7.55 -11.11
CA ASP A 427 -12.06 8.03 -11.82
C ASP A 427 -12.20 7.85 -13.34
N GLY A 428 -11.30 8.48 -14.10
CA GLY A 428 -11.15 8.25 -15.54
C GLY A 428 -11.81 9.29 -16.43
N PHE A 429 -12.36 10.37 -15.86
CA PHE A 429 -12.81 11.52 -16.63
C PHE A 429 -11.63 12.25 -17.28
N GLN A 430 -11.92 13.06 -18.30
CA GLN A 430 -10.93 13.95 -18.87
C GLN A 430 -10.37 14.89 -17.79
N LYS A 431 -9.04 15.07 -17.79
CA LYS A 431 -8.36 15.97 -16.86
C LYS A 431 -8.21 17.34 -17.47
N LEU A 432 -8.61 18.34 -16.71
CA LEU A 432 -8.54 19.74 -17.09
C LEU A 432 -7.19 20.28 -16.62
N SER A 433 -6.17 20.22 -17.48
CA SER A 433 -4.86 20.78 -17.15
C SER A 433 -4.92 22.31 -17.12
N ALA A 434 -4.01 22.95 -16.39
CA ALA A 434 -3.91 24.40 -16.36
C ALA A 434 -3.69 25.01 -17.77
N GLU A 435 -3.00 24.28 -18.66
CA GLU A 435 -2.74 24.70 -20.04
C GLU A 435 -4.00 24.56 -20.91
N VAL A 436 -4.71 23.43 -20.82
CA VAL A 436 -5.99 23.23 -21.52
C VAL A 436 -7.00 24.28 -21.07
N PHE A 437 -7.03 24.60 -19.78
CA PHE A 437 -7.89 25.66 -19.27
C PHE A 437 -7.47 27.04 -19.78
N LYS A 438 -6.17 27.35 -19.78
CA LYS A 438 -5.64 28.62 -20.31
C LYS A 438 -5.92 28.79 -21.81
N ASP A 439 -5.94 27.71 -22.57
CA ASP A 439 -6.29 27.76 -23.99
C ASP A 439 -7.80 27.93 -24.20
N LEU A 440 -8.63 27.30 -23.36
CA LEU A 440 -10.08 27.53 -23.31
C LEU A 440 -10.44 28.96 -22.86
N THR A 441 -9.64 29.62 -22.02
CA THR A 441 -9.92 31.01 -21.63
C THR A 441 -9.54 32.03 -22.69
N LYS A 442 -8.56 31.72 -23.55
CA LYS A 442 -8.15 32.58 -24.67
C LYS A 442 -9.20 32.70 -25.77
N THR A 443 -10.13 31.75 -25.86
CA THR A 443 -11.20 31.78 -26.85
C THR A 443 -12.34 32.71 -26.44
N PHE A 444 -12.41 33.14 -25.17
CA PHE A 444 -13.34 34.17 -24.74
C PHE A 444 -12.88 35.55 -25.23
N LYS A 445 -13.79 36.26 -25.90
CA LYS A 445 -13.57 37.62 -26.38
C LYS A 445 -14.83 38.45 -26.20
N LEU A 446 -14.66 39.75 -25.98
CA LEU A 446 -15.77 40.69 -26.11
C LEU A 446 -15.79 41.24 -27.53
N ILE A 447 -16.95 41.27 -28.16
CA ILE A 447 -17.17 41.98 -29.42
C ILE A 447 -18.18 43.10 -29.20
N ASN A 448 -18.25 44.08 -30.11
CA ASN A 448 -19.32 45.07 -30.08
C ASN A 448 -20.68 44.36 -30.21
N LYS A 449 -21.65 44.79 -29.42
CA LYS A 449 -23.01 44.26 -29.47
C LYS A 449 -23.71 44.75 -30.73
N ALA A 450 -24.08 43.81 -31.59
CA ALA A 450 -24.81 44.11 -32.83
C ALA A 450 -26.07 44.94 -32.52
N GLY A 451 -26.13 46.18 -33.04
CA GLY A 451 -27.27 47.09 -32.89
C GLY A 451 -27.17 48.16 -31.79
N SER A 452 -26.12 48.20 -30.95
CA SER A 452 -25.90 49.26 -29.95
C SER A 452 -24.66 50.14 -30.21
N ASP A 453 -24.37 50.40 -31.49
CA ASP A 453 -23.23 51.22 -31.94
C ASP A 453 -23.16 52.60 -31.26
N GLN A 454 -24.29 53.18 -30.86
CA GLN A 454 -24.30 54.45 -30.12
C GLN A 454 -23.68 54.34 -28.71
N GLU A 455 -23.97 53.27 -27.96
CA GLU A 455 -23.39 53.11 -26.62
C GLU A 455 -21.89 52.82 -26.70
N TYR A 456 -21.48 51.97 -27.64
CA TYR A 456 -20.07 51.68 -27.89
C TYR A 456 -19.31 52.93 -28.37
N SER A 457 -19.86 53.66 -29.35
CA SER A 457 -19.26 54.92 -29.84
C SER A 457 -19.19 55.99 -28.75
N ALA A 458 -20.20 56.08 -27.87
CA ALA A 458 -20.17 56.99 -26.74
C ALA A 458 -19.07 56.64 -25.73
N LEU A 459 -18.81 55.35 -25.49
CA LEU A 459 -17.68 54.90 -24.67
C LEU A 459 -16.34 55.28 -25.31
N VAL A 460 -16.17 54.96 -26.60
CA VAL A 460 -14.94 55.27 -27.34
C VAL A 460 -14.65 56.77 -27.34
N LYS A 461 -15.68 57.59 -27.56
CA LYS A 461 -15.58 59.05 -27.50
C LYS A 461 -15.15 59.53 -26.12
N LYS A 462 -15.79 59.06 -25.04
CA LYS A 462 -15.43 59.43 -23.66
C LYS A 462 -13.97 59.16 -23.33
N VAL A 463 -13.44 58.01 -23.76
CA VAL A 463 -12.04 57.64 -23.56
C VAL A 463 -11.11 58.56 -24.37
N THR A 464 -11.49 58.86 -25.61
CA THR A 464 -10.72 59.76 -26.49
C THR A 464 -10.67 61.18 -25.95
N ASP A 465 -11.81 61.71 -25.49
CA ASP A 465 -11.93 63.04 -24.88
C ASP A 465 -11.04 63.13 -23.62
N LYS A 466 -11.07 62.09 -22.76
CA LYS A 466 -10.20 62.01 -21.57
C LYS A 466 -8.72 62.00 -21.94
N TYR A 467 -8.32 61.17 -22.89
CA TYR A 467 -6.93 61.13 -23.38
C TYR A 467 -6.45 62.49 -23.92
N THR A 468 -7.31 63.19 -24.65
CA THR A 468 -6.99 64.50 -25.24
C THR A 468 -6.88 65.59 -24.16
N ASN A 469 -7.82 65.62 -23.22
CA ASN A 469 -7.89 66.63 -22.16
C ASN A 469 -6.77 66.49 -21.11
N GLU A 470 -6.24 65.28 -20.91
CA GLU A 470 -5.16 65.00 -19.96
C GLU A 470 -3.75 65.07 -20.61
N GLY A 471 -3.62 65.77 -21.73
CA GLY A 471 -2.33 66.06 -22.35
C GLY A 471 -1.69 64.86 -23.06
N LYS A 472 -2.49 63.92 -23.58
CA LYS A 472 -2.05 62.79 -24.41
C LYS A 472 -1.05 61.83 -23.75
N LYS A 473 -1.03 61.75 -22.41
CA LYS A 473 -0.01 61.00 -21.66
C LYS A 473 -0.42 59.62 -21.15
N ALA A 474 -1.67 59.23 -21.29
CA ALA A 474 -2.24 58.32 -20.31
C ALA A 474 -2.51 56.92 -20.86
N ASP A 475 -1.64 55.97 -20.51
CA ASP A 475 -2.12 54.64 -20.14
C ASP A 475 -2.88 54.80 -18.81
N PHE A 476 -4.12 54.32 -18.78
CA PHE A 476 -4.99 54.43 -17.61
C PHE A 476 -5.15 53.05 -16.96
N GLU A 477 -4.52 52.83 -15.80
CA GLU A 477 -4.98 51.78 -14.88
C GLU A 477 -6.32 52.21 -14.28
N ILE A 478 -7.32 51.34 -14.34
CA ILE A 478 -8.69 51.71 -13.98
C ILE A 478 -8.93 51.38 -12.52
N ASN A 479 -9.14 52.42 -11.74
CA ASN A 479 -9.59 52.33 -10.36
C ASN A 479 -11.12 52.23 -10.30
N SER A 480 -11.68 51.99 -9.11
CA SER A 480 -13.14 51.83 -8.92
C SER A 480 -13.99 53.00 -9.42
N SER A 481 -13.43 54.21 -9.50
CA SER A 481 -14.07 55.42 -10.02
C SER A 481 -14.20 55.49 -11.55
N ASP A 482 -13.37 54.76 -12.30
CA ASP A 482 -13.22 54.93 -13.75
C ASP A 482 -13.88 53.78 -14.56
N GLN A 483 -14.76 53.02 -13.91
CA GLN A 483 -15.37 51.81 -14.48
C GLN A 483 -16.40 52.08 -15.57
N SER A 484 -16.96 53.29 -15.61
CA SER A 484 -17.90 53.68 -16.67
C SER A 484 -17.28 53.65 -18.08
N TYR A 485 -15.94 53.73 -18.22
CA TYR A 485 -15.25 53.65 -19.51
C TYR A 485 -15.26 52.26 -20.16
N PHE A 486 -15.64 51.22 -19.41
CA PHE A 486 -15.83 49.87 -19.94
C PHE A 486 -17.31 49.55 -20.19
N GLY A 487 -18.22 50.46 -19.85
CA GLY A 487 -19.67 50.22 -19.94
C GLY A 487 -20.27 49.52 -18.72
N PHE A 488 -19.59 49.52 -17.57
CA PHE A 488 -20.15 49.06 -16.30
C PHE A 488 -21.25 50.00 -15.79
N THR A 489 -22.27 49.46 -15.10
CA THR A 489 -23.25 50.25 -14.35
C THR A 489 -22.60 50.84 -13.09
N SER A 490 -23.03 52.04 -12.68
CA SER A 490 -22.48 52.74 -11.51
C SER A 490 -22.51 51.85 -10.25
N GLY A 491 -21.37 51.67 -9.61
CA GLY A 491 -21.22 50.85 -8.39
C GLY A 491 -20.88 49.37 -8.61
N GLN A 492 -20.71 48.91 -9.86
CA GLN A 492 -20.25 47.56 -10.17
C GLN A 492 -18.88 47.57 -10.87
N ASN A 493 -17.93 46.78 -10.34
CA ASN A 493 -16.56 46.68 -10.83
C ASN A 493 -16.30 45.48 -11.76
N SER A 494 -17.36 44.80 -12.12
CA SER A 494 -17.29 43.60 -12.91
C SER A 494 -18.65 43.25 -13.48
N TRP A 495 -18.65 42.56 -14.60
CA TRP A 495 -19.80 41.78 -15.03
C TRP A 495 -19.66 40.38 -14.46
N THR A 496 -20.51 40.03 -13.51
CA THR A 496 -20.71 38.62 -13.16
C THR A 496 -21.66 38.03 -14.21
N SER A 497 -21.08 37.43 -15.23
CA SER A 497 -21.78 36.81 -16.35
C SER A 497 -22.36 35.44 -15.99
N LEU A 498 -22.01 34.83 -14.86
CA LEU A 498 -22.65 33.62 -14.32
C LEU A 498 -22.74 33.73 -12.80
N ILE A 499 -23.94 33.76 -12.22
CA ILE A 499 -24.09 33.69 -10.77
C ILE A 499 -24.72 32.35 -10.43
N SER A 500 -23.95 31.45 -9.81
CA SER A 500 -24.52 30.37 -9.01
C SER A 500 -25.15 30.99 -7.77
N LYS A 501 -26.41 31.44 -7.86
CA LYS A 501 -27.20 31.72 -6.67
C LYS A 501 -27.81 30.41 -6.22
N GLU A 502 -27.68 30.12 -4.93
CA GLU A 502 -28.54 29.12 -4.29
C GLU A 502 -30.00 29.44 -4.69
N ASN A 503 -30.57 28.59 -5.55
CA ASN A 503 -31.95 28.60 -6.03
C ASN A 503 -32.33 29.32 -7.33
N GLU A 504 -31.43 29.93 -8.11
CA GLU A 504 -31.76 30.55 -9.42
C GLU A 504 -31.04 29.90 -10.61
N THR A 505 -31.60 30.02 -11.83
CA THR A 505 -30.92 29.65 -13.08
C THR A 505 -29.70 30.53 -13.33
N TYR A 506 -28.65 29.98 -13.95
CA TYR A 506 -27.50 30.77 -14.38
C TYR A 506 -27.98 31.80 -15.40
N LYS A 507 -27.64 33.07 -15.22
CA LYS A 507 -27.99 34.14 -16.16
C LYS A 507 -26.73 34.79 -16.71
N LEU A 508 -26.62 34.81 -18.03
CA LEU A 508 -25.68 35.67 -18.73
C LEU A 508 -26.10 37.13 -18.54
N ALA A 509 -25.29 37.89 -17.81
CA ALA A 509 -25.49 39.33 -17.69
C ALA A 509 -25.42 40.00 -19.07
N THR A 510 -26.43 40.82 -19.39
CA THR A 510 -26.42 41.63 -20.61
C THR A 510 -25.42 42.77 -20.46
N LEU A 511 -24.36 42.74 -21.27
CA LEU A 511 -23.43 43.85 -21.36
C LEU A 511 -24.05 44.93 -22.26
N LYS A 512 -23.84 46.21 -21.91
CA LYS A 512 -24.38 47.36 -22.65
C LYS A 512 -23.84 47.43 -24.08
N ALA A 513 -22.55 47.71 -24.19
CA ALA A 513 -21.85 47.92 -25.45
C ALA A 513 -21.12 46.68 -25.98
N TRP A 514 -21.07 45.61 -25.20
CA TRP A 514 -20.28 44.42 -25.51
C TRP A 514 -21.17 43.18 -25.64
N ASN A 515 -20.67 42.15 -26.30
CA ASN A 515 -21.19 40.80 -26.28
C ASN A 515 -20.04 39.86 -25.96
N LEU A 516 -20.26 38.94 -25.01
CA LEU A 516 -19.29 37.89 -24.72
C LEU A 516 -19.42 36.77 -25.76
N THR A 517 -18.29 36.44 -26.37
CA THR A 517 -18.17 35.37 -27.35
C THR A 517 -17.18 34.34 -26.86
N ASN A 518 -17.37 33.11 -27.31
CA ASN A 518 -16.39 32.04 -27.22
C ASN A 518 -16.19 31.45 -28.61
N GLU A 519 -14.94 31.36 -29.06
CA GLU A 519 -14.61 30.91 -30.42
C GLU A 519 -15.35 31.72 -31.50
N GLY A 520 -15.69 32.99 -31.20
CA GLY A 520 -16.44 33.88 -32.09
C GLY A 520 -17.96 33.71 -32.06
N ILE A 521 -18.49 32.77 -31.27
CA ILE A 521 -19.94 32.55 -31.10
C ILE A 521 -20.41 33.26 -29.83
N THR A 522 -21.47 34.08 -29.94
CA THR A 522 -22.08 34.74 -28.78
C THR A 522 -22.60 33.69 -27.80
N LEU A 523 -22.30 33.84 -26.51
CA LEU A 523 -22.70 32.84 -25.51
C LEU A 523 -24.21 32.64 -25.35
N SER A 524 -25.01 33.62 -25.78
CA SER A 524 -26.47 33.50 -25.86
C SER A 524 -26.96 32.51 -26.93
N SER A 525 -26.06 31.88 -27.68
CA SER A 525 -26.36 30.87 -28.70
C SER A 525 -25.64 29.56 -28.41
N SER A 526 -26.43 28.47 -28.30
CA SER A 526 -26.10 27.02 -28.31
C SER A 526 -25.02 26.43 -27.40
N ASN A 527 -24.04 27.21 -26.96
CA ASN A 527 -22.80 26.69 -26.37
C ASN A 527 -22.77 26.75 -24.84
N PHE A 528 -23.83 27.28 -24.23
CA PHE A 528 -23.97 27.38 -22.78
C PHE A 528 -25.38 26.98 -22.34
N ASP A 529 -25.47 26.07 -21.38
CA ASP A 529 -26.72 25.65 -20.77
C ASP A 529 -26.94 26.40 -19.44
N GLU A 530 -27.79 27.41 -19.51
CA GLU A 530 -28.17 28.28 -18.39
C GLU A 530 -28.81 27.53 -17.20
N ASN A 531 -29.31 26.30 -17.39
CA ASN A 531 -29.87 25.52 -16.28
C ASN A 531 -28.80 24.80 -15.46
N THR A 532 -27.68 24.45 -16.10
CA THR A 532 -26.66 23.55 -15.54
C THR A 532 -25.32 24.24 -15.35
N GLY A 533 -25.08 25.37 -16.00
CA GLY A 533 -23.78 26.02 -16.05
C GLY A 533 -22.81 25.29 -16.99
N ILE A 534 -23.30 24.35 -17.81
CA ILE A 534 -22.46 23.53 -18.68
C ILE A 534 -22.10 24.27 -19.95
N PHE A 535 -20.82 24.26 -20.26
CA PHE A 535 -20.23 24.93 -21.39
C PHE A 535 -19.75 23.93 -22.44
N ASN A 536 -20.07 24.18 -23.72
CA ASN A 536 -19.75 23.32 -24.87
C ASN A 536 -20.11 21.84 -24.66
N ASP A 537 -21.14 21.56 -23.85
CA ASP A 537 -21.53 20.20 -23.45
C ASP A 537 -20.38 19.39 -22.80
N LYS A 538 -19.42 20.03 -22.10
CA LYS A 538 -18.18 19.37 -21.64
C LYS A 538 -17.88 19.52 -20.16
N TYR A 539 -17.98 20.73 -19.61
CA TYR A 539 -17.62 21.03 -18.22
C TYR A 539 -18.55 22.11 -17.67
N GLN A 540 -18.65 22.19 -16.34
CA GLN A 540 -19.46 23.19 -15.65
C GLN A 540 -18.60 24.39 -15.22
N VAL A 541 -19.12 25.60 -15.44
CA VAL A 541 -18.60 26.85 -14.90
C VAL A 541 -19.56 27.38 -13.85
N ILE A 542 -19.08 27.58 -12.62
CA ILE A 542 -19.90 28.04 -11.49
C ILE A 542 -20.07 29.56 -11.54
N ASP A 543 -18.98 30.27 -11.80
CA ASP A 543 -18.94 31.73 -11.89
C ASP A 543 -18.03 32.15 -13.05
N LEU A 544 -18.43 33.20 -13.73
CA LEU A 544 -17.70 33.85 -14.81
C LEU A 544 -17.82 35.35 -14.60
N LYS A 545 -16.70 35.99 -14.32
CA LYS A 545 -16.62 37.41 -14.00
C LYS A 545 -15.67 38.11 -14.95
N ILE A 546 -16.06 39.26 -15.48
CA ILE A 546 -15.25 40.08 -16.39
C ILE A 546 -15.04 41.46 -15.78
N MET A 547 -13.79 41.88 -15.67
CA MET A 547 -13.39 43.15 -15.08
C MET A 547 -12.55 43.93 -16.08
N GLY A 548 -12.78 45.23 -16.22
CA GLY A 548 -11.87 46.10 -16.96
C GLY A 548 -10.66 46.43 -16.10
N THR A 549 -9.46 46.31 -16.64
CA THR A 549 -8.21 46.52 -15.87
C THR A 549 -7.51 47.81 -16.26
N LYS A 550 -7.33 48.05 -17.56
CA LYS A 550 -6.69 49.27 -18.06
C LYS A 550 -7.07 49.61 -19.49
N ILE A 551 -6.85 50.86 -19.85
CA ILE A 551 -6.89 51.34 -21.23
C ILE A 551 -5.49 51.83 -21.60
N ASN A 552 -4.91 51.30 -22.67
CA ASN A 552 -3.52 51.58 -23.00
C ASN A 552 -3.26 51.65 -24.52
N ASN A 553 -1.98 51.86 -24.87
CA ASN A 553 -1.51 51.79 -26.26
C ASN A 553 -2.25 52.76 -27.19
N PHE A 554 -2.42 54.00 -26.71
CA PHE A 554 -3.00 55.07 -27.51
C PHE A 554 -2.09 55.40 -28.70
N LYS A 555 -2.68 55.50 -29.88
CA LYS A 555 -2.01 55.82 -31.15
C LYS A 555 -2.82 56.85 -31.90
N GLU A 556 -2.16 57.88 -32.40
CA GLU A 556 -2.79 58.94 -33.17
C GLU A 556 -2.35 58.81 -34.63
N GLU A 557 -3.29 58.49 -35.52
CA GLU A 557 -3.06 58.37 -36.96
C GLU A 557 -4.22 58.99 -37.72
N SER A 558 -3.93 59.89 -38.66
CA SER A 558 -4.94 60.50 -39.55
C SER A 558 -6.15 61.11 -38.82
N ASN A 559 -5.91 61.89 -37.75
CA ASN A 559 -6.92 62.48 -36.88
C ASN A 559 -7.84 61.47 -36.15
N LYS A 560 -7.44 60.19 -36.09
CA LYS A 560 -8.10 59.17 -35.30
C LYS A 560 -7.22 58.75 -34.15
N ILE A 561 -7.86 58.41 -33.04
CA ILE A 561 -7.19 57.90 -31.85
C ILE A 561 -7.59 56.43 -31.68
N ALA A 562 -6.62 55.55 -31.84
CA ALA A 562 -6.73 54.12 -31.59
C ALA A 562 -6.18 53.80 -30.19
N PHE A 563 -6.79 52.85 -29.49
CA PHE A 563 -6.38 52.45 -28.15
C PHE A 563 -6.92 51.06 -27.83
N ASN A 564 -6.47 50.51 -26.71
CA ASN A 564 -6.76 49.14 -26.31
C ASN A 564 -7.48 49.12 -24.96
N PHE A 565 -8.64 48.48 -24.90
CA PHE A 565 -9.27 48.06 -23.65
C PHE A 565 -8.68 46.72 -23.21
N THR A 566 -8.16 46.64 -21.98
CA THR A 566 -7.72 45.38 -21.37
C THR A 566 -8.74 44.94 -20.33
N PHE A 567 -9.14 43.68 -20.42
CA PHE A 567 -10.10 43.05 -19.52
C PHE A 567 -9.47 41.81 -18.88
N LYS A 568 -9.85 41.54 -17.63
CA LYS A 568 -9.57 40.30 -16.90
C LYS A 568 -10.84 39.46 -16.80
N VAL A 569 -10.75 38.21 -17.24
CA VAL A 569 -11.76 37.17 -17.02
C VAL A 569 -11.35 36.36 -15.79
N GLN A 570 -12.29 36.11 -14.92
CA GLN A 570 -12.22 35.22 -13.76
C GLN A 570 -13.25 34.12 -13.97
N LEU A 571 -12.82 32.86 -14.02
CA LEU A 571 -13.69 31.70 -14.03
C LEU A 571 -13.53 30.92 -12.73
N THR A 572 -14.64 30.52 -12.15
CA THR A 572 -14.67 29.62 -10.99
C THR A 572 -15.26 28.30 -11.44
N ILE A 573 -14.50 27.22 -11.26
CA ILE A 573 -14.94 25.85 -11.54
C ILE A 573 -15.04 25.05 -10.25
N ASN A 574 -15.89 24.02 -10.27
CA ASN A 574 -15.95 23.06 -9.18
C ASN A 574 -14.66 22.25 -9.15
N ASN A 575 -14.00 22.18 -8.00
CA ASN A 575 -12.75 21.45 -7.87
C ASN A 575 -12.56 20.94 -6.45
N SER A 576 -13.54 20.18 -5.97
CA SER A 576 -13.51 19.53 -4.67
C SER A 576 -12.21 18.75 -4.49
N SER A 577 -11.42 19.10 -3.46
CA SER A 577 -10.18 18.39 -3.13
C SER A 577 -10.45 16.95 -2.69
N ASP A 578 -11.58 16.73 -2.04
CA ASP A 578 -12.11 15.43 -1.62
C ASP A 578 -13.64 15.38 -1.65
N GLU A 579 -14.20 14.23 -1.31
CA GLU A 579 -15.64 13.98 -1.25
C GLU A 579 -16.46 14.88 -0.31
N ASN A 580 -15.83 15.46 0.72
CA ASN A 580 -16.48 16.29 1.73
C ASN A 580 -16.28 17.80 1.50
N SER A 581 -15.30 18.18 0.68
CA SER A 581 -14.98 19.55 0.35
C SER A 581 -15.92 20.16 -0.72
N ASN A 582 -16.26 21.45 -0.57
CA ASN A 582 -16.88 22.26 -1.62
C ASN A 582 -15.86 23.30 -2.09
N ASP A 583 -14.75 22.81 -2.64
CA ASP A 583 -13.69 23.68 -3.10
C ASP A 583 -13.97 24.14 -4.52
N THR A 584 -13.52 25.35 -4.81
CA THR A 584 -13.58 25.90 -6.15
C THR A 584 -12.21 26.38 -6.56
N LYS A 585 -11.93 26.29 -7.86
CA LYS A 585 -10.70 26.83 -8.42
C LYS A 585 -11.01 28.10 -9.19
N LEU A 586 -10.37 29.19 -8.78
CA LEU A 586 -10.37 30.45 -9.51
C LEU A 586 -9.29 30.42 -10.59
N ILE A 587 -9.66 30.79 -11.80
CA ILE A 587 -8.77 30.85 -12.94
C ILE A 587 -8.91 32.20 -13.62
N GLU A 588 -7.77 32.84 -13.89
CA GLU A 588 -7.73 34.23 -14.34
C GLU A 588 -6.97 34.37 -15.66
N TYR A 589 -7.46 35.22 -16.55
CA TYR A 589 -6.79 35.54 -17.82
C TYR A 589 -7.09 36.98 -18.24
N GLU A 590 -6.15 37.62 -18.93
CA GLU A 590 -6.34 38.96 -19.49
C GLU A 590 -6.38 38.93 -21.02
N PHE A 591 -7.31 39.67 -21.63
CA PHE A 591 -7.36 39.89 -23.07
C PHE A 591 -7.54 41.37 -23.40
N THR A 592 -7.18 41.71 -24.64
CA THR A 592 -7.18 43.09 -25.12
C THR A 592 -8.06 43.25 -26.36
N ASN A 593 -8.91 44.26 -26.36
CA ASN A 593 -9.73 44.68 -27.48
C ASN A 593 -9.31 46.06 -27.97
N SER A 594 -9.02 46.17 -29.27
CA SER A 594 -8.69 47.44 -29.89
C SER A 594 -9.94 48.22 -30.27
N ALA A 595 -9.87 49.54 -30.10
CA ALA A 595 -10.88 50.50 -30.51
C ALA A 595 -10.23 51.65 -31.27
N THR A 596 -11.02 52.36 -32.06
CA THR A 596 -10.61 53.55 -32.80
C THR A 596 -11.80 54.50 -32.85
N ASN A 597 -11.55 55.79 -32.61
CA ASN A 597 -12.59 56.82 -32.68
C ASN A 597 -12.98 57.23 -34.10
#